data_AF-A0AAE4UV98-F1
#
_entry.id   AF-A0AAE4UV98-F1
#
_cell.length_a   1.000
_cell.length_b   1.000
_cell.length_c   1.000
_cell.angle_alpha   90.00
_cell.angle_beta   90.00
_cell.angle_gamma   90.00
#
_symmetry.space_group_name_H-M   'P 1'
#
loop_
_entity.id
_entity.type
_entity.pdbx_description
1 polymer ?
#
loop_
_entity_poly.entity_id
_entity_poly.type
_entity_poly.pdbx_seq_one_letter_code
_entity_poly.pdbx_strand_id
1 'polypeptide(L)'
;MSTNKIEALRKTAVAATERAKAAMAKAKAEGREMTASENAAYKAAMDEGHEALEQIKTLKADQALQDQARALEAEIGAPAGSSGGAPGAKRRGLPITRKAGASRVAAKLAEKMTQTGSADSQKALAPSGAVVTGTPMDAAVQSLADPGVSILDALYSIPNSTPTYRYLRQTARDNNAAVVPVGGTKPTSVYGMEQVDGELKIVAHLSEGIHEYWLRDSASVQQFVETEMFQGLLHAIENEVVNGDGIGERFTGLLTVSGSQTQAFATDAITTVRKAITKLEAQGHAAGLIILNPADWETIELSRTDTAGQLEMTASPVDRAARRLWSTQVVPSTAVAAGTGIVLDTTAVALRTDSAVDLRWSESDGLFEKNELRARIETRAELDVYQPLGIVVTDVAAA
;
A
#
# COMPACT_ATOMS: atom_id res chain seq x y z
N MET A 1 -15.32 -20.35 21.00
CA MET A 1 -14.50 -20.46 22.23
C MET A 1 -14.57 -19.21 23.13
N SER A 2 -14.80 -18.00 22.60
CA SER A 2 -14.82 -16.76 23.42
C SER A 2 -16.03 -16.64 24.36
N THR A 3 -17.21 -17.11 23.96
CA THR A 3 -18.45 -16.99 24.77
C THR A 3 -18.37 -17.74 26.12
N ASN A 4 -17.90 -18.99 26.13
CA ASN A 4 -17.74 -19.78 27.35
C ASN A 4 -16.70 -19.18 28.32
N LYS A 5 -15.67 -18.51 27.79
CA LYS A 5 -14.63 -17.85 28.59
C LYS A 5 -15.14 -16.55 29.22
N ILE A 6 -15.95 -15.78 28.49
CA ILE A 6 -16.63 -14.58 29.03
C ILE A 6 -17.61 -14.96 30.16
N GLU A 7 -18.34 -16.06 30.00
CA GLU A 7 -19.27 -16.54 31.03
C GLU A 7 -18.54 -17.02 32.29
N ALA A 8 -17.41 -17.72 32.13
CA ALA A 8 -16.54 -18.09 33.25
C ALA A 8 -16.00 -16.85 33.99
N LEU A 9 -15.52 -15.84 33.27
CA LEU A 9 -15.02 -14.59 33.86
C LEU A 9 -16.11 -13.79 34.57
N ARG A 10 -17.35 -13.78 34.04
CA ARG A 10 -18.51 -13.18 34.73
C ARG A 10 -18.80 -13.90 36.04
N LYS A 11 -18.72 -15.23 36.06
CA LYS A 11 -18.93 -16.03 37.27
C LYS A 11 -17.84 -15.74 38.32
N THR A 12 -16.59 -15.56 37.88
CA THR A 12 -15.48 -15.15 38.76
C THR A 12 -15.68 -13.75 39.33
N ALA A 13 -16.07 -12.78 38.50
CA ALA A 13 -16.35 -11.41 38.94
C ALA A 13 -17.49 -11.35 39.96
N VAL A 14 -18.59 -12.09 39.72
CA VAL A 14 -19.71 -12.18 40.67
C VAL A 14 -19.26 -12.84 41.99
N ALA A 15 -18.51 -13.94 41.93
CA ALA A 15 -17.98 -14.60 43.13
C ALA A 15 -17.01 -13.72 43.93
N ALA A 16 -16.23 -12.87 43.27
CA ALA A 16 -15.34 -11.90 43.91
C ALA A 16 -16.12 -10.79 44.63
N THR A 17 -17.19 -10.27 44.01
CA THR A 17 -18.06 -9.27 44.65
C THR A 17 -18.81 -9.82 45.86
N GLU A 18 -19.22 -11.10 45.84
CA GLU A 18 -19.87 -11.74 46.98
C GLU A 18 -18.89 -11.99 48.14
N ARG A 19 -17.62 -12.34 47.85
CA ARG A 19 -16.55 -12.41 48.86
C ARG A 19 -16.27 -11.05 49.50
N ALA A 20 -16.25 -9.98 48.71
CA ALA A 20 -16.09 -8.61 49.20
C ALA A 20 -17.27 -8.17 50.10
N LYS A 21 -18.51 -8.51 49.72
CA LYS A 21 -19.71 -8.25 50.54
C LYS A 21 -19.73 -9.04 51.84
N ALA A 22 -19.30 -10.30 51.82
CA ALA A 22 -19.24 -11.14 53.02
C ALA A 22 -18.22 -10.61 54.06
N ALA A 23 -17.06 -10.11 53.61
CA ALA A 23 -16.07 -9.46 54.47
C ALA A 23 -16.65 -8.19 55.14
N MET A 24 -17.37 -7.37 54.37
CA MET A 24 -18.06 -6.17 54.87
C MET A 24 -19.21 -6.49 55.83
N ALA A 25 -20.00 -7.54 55.55
CA ALA A 25 -21.13 -7.95 56.37
C ALA A 25 -20.69 -8.48 57.74
N LYS A 26 -19.56 -9.20 57.81
CA LYS A 26 -19.00 -9.70 59.06
C LYS A 26 -18.52 -8.57 59.99
N ALA A 27 -17.83 -7.57 59.44
CA ALA A 27 -17.40 -6.40 60.20
C ALA A 27 -18.61 -5.56 60.71
N LYS A 28 -19.66 -5.42 59.89
CA LYS A 28 -20.87 -4.67 60.24
C LYS A 28 -21.75 -5.37 61.29
N ALA A 29 -21.80 -6.71 61.29
CA ALA A 29 -22.56 -7.48 62.29
C ALA A 29 -21.91 -7.45 63.69
N GLU A 30 -20.59 -7.27 63.76
CA GLU A 30 -19.81 -7.22 65.00
C GLU A 30 -19.61 -5.78 65.53
N GLY A 31 -20.17 -4.76 64.87
CA GLY A 31 -20.14 -3.37 65.33
C GLY A 31 -18.74 -2.74 65.42
N ARG A 32 -17.75 -3.27 64.69
CA ARG A 32 -16.34 -2.86 64.72
C ARG A 32 -15.83 -2.40 63.37
N GLU A 33 -14.78 -1.60 63.36
CA GLU A 33 -14.04 -1.29 62.13
C GLU A 33 -13.34 -2.55 61.58
N MET A 34 -13.21 -2.60 60.26
CA MET A 34 -12.62 -3.74 59.54
C MET A 34 -11.14 -3.88 59.93
N THR A 35 -10.73 -5.08 60.37
CA THR A 35 -9.33 -5.31 60.77
C THR A 35 -8.40 -5.20 59.56
N ALA A 36 -7.10 -4.93 59.78
CA ALA A 36 -6.12 -4.81 58.69
C ALA A 36 -6.10 -6.04 57.75
N SER A 37 -6.33 -7.24 58.30
CA SER A 37 -6.43 -8.49 57.53
C SER A 37 -7.70 -8.58 56.67
N GLU A 38 -8.83 -8.05 57.15
CA GLU A 38 -10.10 -8.07 56.42
C GLU A 38 -10.14 -6.96 55.35
N ASN A 39 -9.49 -5.82 55.60
CA ASN A 39 -9.25 -4.78 54.60
C ASN A 39 -8.38 -5.30 53.45
N ALA A 40 -7.34 -6.08 53.75
CA ALA A 40 -6.51 -6.72 52.73
C ALA A 40 -7.31 -7.74 51.91
N ALA A 41 -8.16 -8.55 52.54
CA ALA A 41 -9.02 -9.52 51.85
C ALA A 41 -10.09 -8.86 50.97
N TYR A 42 -10.69 -7.75 51.44
CA TYR A 42 -11.64 -6.96 50.66
C TYR A 42 -10.98 -6.34 49.43
N LYS A 43 -9.79 -5.73 49.61
CA LYS A 43 -9.04 -5.13 48.51
C LYS A 43 -8.64 -6.18 47.47
N ALA A 44 -8.11 -7.32 47.90
CA ALA A 44 -7.75 -8.42 47.00
C ALA A 44 -8.95 -8.95 46.19
N ALA A 45 -10.14 -9.06 46.81
CA ALA A 45 -11.35 -9.50 46.12
C ALA A 45 -11.86 -8.44 45.11
N MET A 46 -11.71 -7.15 45.40
CA MET A 46 -12.06 -6.07 44.47
C MET A 46 -11.08 -5.99 43.29
N ASP A 47 -9.78 -6.20 43.54
CA ASP A 47 -8.75 -6.24 42.50
C ASP A 47 -8.98 -7.42 41.54
N GLU A 48 -9.30 -8.61 42.05
CA GLU A 48 -9.66 -9.80 41.26
C GLU A 48 -10.91 -9.57 40.38
N GLY A 49 -11.92 -8.87 40.93
CA GLY A 49 -13.13 -8.49 40.18
C GLY A 49 -12.86 -7.48 39.06
N HIS A 50 -12.01 -6.49 39.33
CA HIS A 50 -11.60 -5.50 38.33
C HIS A 50 -10.81 -6.12 37.19
N GLU A 51 -9.87 -7.02 37.50
CA GLU A 51 -9.08 -7.72 36.49
C GLU A 51 -9.96 -8.59 35.57
N ALA A 52 -10.93 -9.31 36.16
CA ALA A 52 -11.89 -10.09 35.38
C ALA A 52 -12.76 -9.22 34.46
N LEU A 53 -13.14 -8.00 34.89
CA LEU A 53 -13.91 -7.06 34.06
C LEU A 53 -13.08 -6.48 32.92
N GLU A 54 -11.81 -6.16 33.13
CA GLU A 54 -10.91 -5.71 32.08
C GLU A 54 -10.67 -6.82 31.03
N GLN A 55 -10.50 -8.08 31.47
CA GLN A 55 -10.42 -9.22 30.57
C GLN A 55 -11.72 -9.45 29.77
N ILE A 56 -12.89 -9.13 30.34
CA ILE A 56 -14.17 -9.18 29.60
C ILE A 56 -14.25 -8.06 28.55
N LYS A 57 -13.76 -6.85 28.85
CA LYS A 57 -13.75 -5.72 27.91
C LYS A 57 -12.86 -6.01 26.71
N THR A 58 -11.65 -6.54 26.93
CA THR A 58 -10.72 -6.89 25.85
C THR A 58 -11.29 -8.02 24.98
N LEU A 59 -11.83 -9.07 25.58
CA LEU A 59 -12.44 -10.18 24.83
C LEU A 59 -13.68 -9.77 24.02
N LYS A 60 -14.45 -8.77 24.50
CA LYS A 60 -15.57 -8.20 23.73
C LYS A 60 -15.09 -7.30 22.59
N ALA A 61 -14.03 -6.53 22.80
CA ALA A 61 -13.41 -5.74 21.74
C ALA A 61 -12.85 -6.64 20.62
N ASP A 62 -12.23 -7.76 20.98
CA ASP A 62 -11.77 -8.77 20.02
C ASP A 62 -12.93 -9.45 19.26
N GLN A 63 -14.05 -9.71 19.93
CA GLN A 63 -15.26 -10.21 19.27
C GLN A 63 -15.82 -9.19 18.28
N ALA A 64 -15.92 -7.92 18.67
CA ALA A 64 -16.37 -6.85 17.77
C ALA A 64 -15.44 -6.71 16.55
N LEU A 65 -14.13 -6.85 16.74
CA LEU A 65 -13.15 -6.84 15.65
C LEU A 65 -13.29 -8.05 14.73
N GLN A 66 -13.57 -9.24 15.28
CA GLN A 66 -13.81 -10.45 14.49
C GLN A 66 -15.15 -10.41 13.74
N ASP A 67 -16.19 -9.84 14.34
CA ASP A 67 -17.49 -9.67 13.70
C ASP A 67 -17.42 -8.59 12.61
N GLN A 68 -16.64 -7.53 12.81
CA GLN A 68 -16.29 -6.57 11.77
C GLN A 68 -15.47 -7.21 10.64
N ALA A 69 -14.51 -8.08 10.97
CA ALA A 69 -13.74 -8.82 9.96
C ALA A 69 -14.61 -9.80 9.15
N ARG A 70 -15.58 -10.46 9.79
CA ARG A 70 -16.56 -11.33 9.11
C ARG A 70 -17.60 -10.56 8.30
N ALA A 71 -18.04 -9.40 8.79
CA ALA A 71 -18.90 -8.50 8.03
C ALA A 71 -18.18 -8.00 6.79
N LEU A 72 -16.90 -7.65 6.91
CA LEU A 72 -16.03 -7.29 5.78
C LEU A 72 -15.81 -8.47 4.82
N GLU A 73 -15.68 -9.70 5.33
CA GLU A 73 -15.59 -10.92 4.51
C GLU A 73 -16.89 -11.21 3.74
N ALA A 74 -18.04 -10.92 4.34
CA ALA A 74 -19.36 -11.05 3.70
C ALA A 74 -19.63 -9.93 2.68
N GLU A 75 -19.12 -8.72 2.93
CA GLU A 75 -19.26 -7.55 2.05
C GLU A 75 -18.33 -7.61 0.82
N ILE A 76 -17.20 -8.31 0.93
CA ILE A 76 -16.22 -8.45 -0.17
C ILE A 76 -16.57 -9.59 -1.15
N GLY A 77 -17.43 -10.55 -0.78
CA GLY A 77 -17.87 -11.62 -1.67
C GLY A 77 -16.77 -12.63 -2.02
N ALA A 78 -16.95 -13.90 -1.64
CA ALA A 78 -16.00 -14.96 -1.98
C ALA A 78 -15.97 -15.21 -3.52
N PRO A 79 -14.78 -15.32 -4.15
CA PRO A 79 -14.69 -15.78 -5.52
C PRO A 79 -15.04 -17.27 -5.59
N ALA A 80 -15.91 -17.62 -6.52
CA ALA A 80 -16.31 -19.00 -6.77
C ALA A 80 -15.11 -19.84 -7.27
N GLY A 81 -14.82 -20.92 -6.55
CA GLY A 81 -14.12 -22.11 -7.05
C GLY A 81 -12.62 -22.21 -6.73
N SER A 82 -12.28 -22.95 -5.66
CA SER A 82 -11.18 -23.92 -5.68
C SER A 82 -11.15 -24.74 -4.38
N SER A 83 -11.31 -26.04 -4.54
CA SER A 83 -11.24 -27.08 -3.53
C SER A 83 -9.81 -27.33 -3.03
N GLY A 84 -9.66 -27.43 -1.70
CA GLY A 84 -8.72 -28.31 -0.99
C GLY A 84 -7.22 -28.25 -1.31
N GLY A 85 -6.42 -27.67 -0.40
CA GLY A 85 -4.97 -27.92 -0.34
C GLY A 85 -4.18 -27.00 0.60
N ALA A 86 -3.65 -27.60 1.69
CA ALA A 86 -2.52 -27.27 2.59
C ALA A 86 -1.99 -25.82 2.82
N PRO A 87 -1.50 -25.51 4.05
CA PRO A 87 -1.14 -24.17 4.49
C PRO A 87 0.31 -23.78 4.16
N GLY A 88 0.50 -22.65 3.48
CA GLY A 88 1.83 -22.02 3.34
C GLY A 88 1.84 -20.82 2.38
N ALA A 89 2.55 -19.76 2.75
CA ALA A 89 2.81 -18.52 2.01
C ALA A 89 1.73 -17.41 2.09
N LYS A 90 1.67 -16.74 3.26
CA LYS A 90 1.17 -15.35 3.33
C LYS A 90 2.18 -14.42 2.66
N ARG A 91 1.91 -13.99 1.43
CA ARG A 91 2.58 -12.83 0.83
C ARG A 91 2.17 -11.59 1.62
N ARG A 92 3.12 -11.00 2.35
CA ARG A 92 2.96 -9.75 3.09
C ARG A 92 2.70 -8.64 2.06
N GLY A 93 1.48 -8.09 2.06
CA GLY A 93 1.09 -7.01 1.16
C GLY A 93 2.04 -5.82 1.25
N LEU A 94 2.36 -5.24 0.10
CA LEU A 94 3.28 -4.11 -0.05
C LEU A 94 2.82 -2.89 0.77
N PRO A 95 3.72 -2.17 1.45
CA PRO A 95 3.37 -1.02 2.29
C PRO A 95 2.99 0.26 1.52
N ILE A 96 3.33 0.35 0.23
CA ILE A 96 3.05 1.52 -0.65
C ILE A 96 2.42 1.02 -1.95
N THR A 97 1.20 0.52 -1.84
CA THR A 97 0.34 0.25 -3.00
C THR A 97 -0.94 1.04 -2.81
N ARG A 98 -1.63 1.41 -3.88
CA ARG A 98 -2.92 2.13 -3.77
C ARG A 98 -3.89 1.41 -2.82
N LYS A 99 -3.87 0.07 -2.84
CA LYS A 99 -4.66 -0.80 -1.95
C LYS A 99 -4.22 -0.76 -0.48
N ALA A 100 -2.91 -0.72 -0.20
CA ALA A 100 -2.39 -0.67 1.16
C ALA A 100 -2.43 0.76 1.77
N GLY A 101 -2.24 1.79 0.95
CA GLY A 101 -2.37 3.20 1.33
C GLY A 101 -3.79 3.54 1.75
N ALA A 102 -4.78 3.19 0.92
CA ALA A 102 -6.20 3.38 1.23
C ALA A 102 -6.61 2.66 2.53
N SER A 103 -6.10 1.44 2.77
CA SER A 103 -6.37 0.68 3.99
C SER A 103 -5.77 1.30 5.26
N ARG A 104 -4.59 1.94 5.17
CA ARG A 104 -3.96 2.61 6.31
C ARG A 104 -4.61 3.95 6.65
N VAL A 105 -5.04 4.70 5.64
CA VAL A 105 -5.84 5.93 5.83
C VAL A 105 -7.19 5.57 6.46
N ALA A 106 -7.86 4.52 5.98
CA ALA A 106 -9.09 4.00 6.58
C ALA A 106 -8.91 3.50 8.03
N ALA A 107 -7.79 2.83 8.35
CA ALA A 107 -7.51 2.33 9.69
C ALA A 107 -7.26 3.46 10.71
N LYS A 108 -6.48 4.49 10.35
CA LYS A 108 -6.29 5.69 11.19
C LYS A 108 -7.58 6.49 11.36
N LEU A 109 -8.45 6.47 10.36
CA LEU A 109 -9.75 7.15 10.39
C LEU A 109 -10.76 6.46 11.32
N ALA A 110 -10.81 5.12 11.32
CA ALA A 110 -11.65 4.34 12.23
C ALA A 110 -11.26 4.54 13.71
N GLU A 111 -9.96 4.69 13.98
CA GLU A 111 -9.43 4.97 15.32
C GLU A 111 -9.84 6.37 15.82
N LYS A 112 -9.92 7.37 14.92
CA LYS A 112 -10.33 8.74 15.26
C LYS A 112 -11.85 8.88 15.43
N MET A 113 -12.63 8.14 14.66
CA MET A 113 -14.10 8.10 14.75
C MET A 113 -14.59 7.40 16.03
N THR A 114 -13.87 6.38 16.51
CA THR A 114 -14.20 5.68 17.76
C THR A 114 -13.84 6.49 19.01
N GLN A 115 -12.81 7.35 18.96
CA GLN A 115 -12.49 8.28 20.06
C GLN A 115 -13.46 9.47 20.17
N THR A 116 -14.12 9.85 19.08
CA THR A 116 -15.04 11.00 19.06
C THR A 116 -16.50 10.62 19.35
N GLY A 117 -16.79 9.31 19.48
CA GLY A 117 -18.14 8.75 19.68
C GLY A 117 -18.59 8.58 21.13
N SER A 118 -18.02 9.31 22.10
CA SER A 118 -18.39 9.16 23.51
C SER A 118 -19.63 10.01 23.87
N ALA A 119 -20.80 9.45 23.59
CA ALA A 119 -22.00 9.44 24.46
C ALA A 119 -22.51 10.74 25.14
N ASP A 120 -22.41 11.93 24.55
CA ASP A 120 -23.09 13.12 25.13
C ASP A 120 -23.57 14.20 24.12
N SER A 121 -24.05 13.77 22.95
CA SER A 121 -24.67 14.69 21.99
C SER A 121 -26.11 15.02 22.40
N GLN A 122 -26.25 16.16 23.06
CA GLN A 122 -27.52 16.81 23.38
C GLN A 122 -28.44 16.86 22.16
N LYS A 123 -29.65 16.31 22.31
CA LYS A 123 -30.79 16.61 21.44
C LYS A 123 -31.21 18.06 21.70
N ALA A 124 -30.62 19.00 20.99
CA ALA A 124 -31.13 20.37 20.93
C ALA A 124 -32.40 20.40 20.07
N LEU A 125 -33.55 20.58 20.73
CA LEU A 125 -34.81 20.95 20.10
C LEU A 125 -34.65 22.34 19.49
N ALA A 126 -34.62 22.44 18.16
CA ALA A 126 -34.68 23.71 17.46
C ALA A 126 -36.10 24.32 17.60
N PRO A 127 -36.25 25.60 17.98
CA PRO A 127 -37.54 26.28 17.93
C PRO A 127 -37.91 26.59 16.47
N SER A 128 -39.21 26.48 16.17
CA SER A 128 -39.77 26.67 14.83
C SER A 128 -39.50 28.07 14.28
N GLY A 129 -39.17 28.15 12.99
CA GLY A 129 -39.33 29.39 12.21
C GLY A 129 -38.11 29.93 11.47
N ALA A 130 -36.92 29.35 11.60
CA ALA A 130 -35.80 29.71 10.73
C ALA A 130 -35.76 28.78 9.51
N VAL A 131 -36.22 29.27 8.36
CA VAL A 131 -35.89 28.66 7.07
C VAL A 131 -34.41 28.95 6.83
N VAL A 132 -33.54 28.09 7.35
CA VAL A 132 -32.16 28.01 6.90
C VAL A 132 -32.22 27.33 5.55
N THR A 133 -32.42 28.09 4.47
CA THR A 133 -31.97 27.66 3.14
C THR A 133 -30.46 27.79 3.12
N GLY A 134 -29.78 27.03 3.98
CA GLY A 134 -28.43 26.60 3.69
C GLY A 134 -28.63 25.61 2.57
N THR A 135 -28.36 26.02 1.32
CA THR A 135 -28.26 25.07 0.22
C THR A 135 -27.33 23.97 0.70
N PRO A 136 -27.81 22.74 0.91
CA PRO A 136 -26.95 21.69 1.43
C PRO A 136 -25.86 21.48 0.38
N MET A 137 -24.63 21.77 0.76
CA MET A 137 -23.47 21.43 -0.05
C MET A 137 -23.50 19.90 -0.17
N ASP A 138 -23.44 19.39 -1.40
CA ASP A 138 -23.46 17.95 -1.63
C ASP A 138 -22.33 17.31 -0.82
N ALA A 139 -22.65 16.25 -0.09
CA ALA A 139 -21.73 15.64 0.86
C ALA A 139 -20.57 14.92 0.14
N ALA A 140 -20.71 14.60 -1.15
CA ALA A 140 -19.69 13.95 -1.94
C ALA A 140 -19.00 14.95 -2.89
N VAL A 141 -17.73 15.25 -2.63
CA VAL A 141 -16.88 15.92 -3.63
C VAL A 141 -16.66 14.96 -4.79
N GLN A 142 -16.94 15.39 -6.01
CA GLN A 142 -16.67 14.58 -7.20
C GLN A 142 -15.18 14.68 -7.56
N SER A 143 -14.45 13.58 -7.35
CA SER A 143 -13.05 13.46 -7.74
C SER A 143 -12.88 13.34 -9.25
N LEU A 144 -11.72 13.77 -9.75
CA LEU A 144 -11.36 13.56 -11.14
C LEU A 144 -11.05 12.07 -11.39
N ALA A 145 -11.14 11.63 -12.65
CA ALA A 145 -10.84 10.25 -13.00
C ALA A 145 -9.35 9.93 -12.80
N ASP A 146 -9.06 8.85 -12.06
CA ASP A 146 -7.69 8.35 -11.84
C ASP A 146 -7.49 7.03 -12.60
N PRO A 147 -6.38 6.85 -13.35
CA PRO A 147 -6.05 5.58 -13.97
C PRO A 147 -5.83 4.49 -12.91
N GLY A 148 -6.72 3.50 -12.84
CA GLY A 148 -6.78 2.49 -11.75
C GLY A 148 -5.61 1.48 -11.63
N VAL A 149 -4.56 1.55 -12.46
CA VAL A 149 -3.37 0.68 -12.35
C VAL A 149 -2.11 1.56 -12.39
N SER A 150 -1.23 1.41 -11.40
CA SER A 150 0.03 2.17 -11.32
C SER A 150 1.23 1.24 -11.49
N ILE A 151 2.31 1.75 -12.08
CA ILE A 151 3.60 1.05 -12.16
C ILE A 151 4.09 0.62 -10.76
N LEU A 152 3.82 1.42 -9.73
CA LEU A 152 4.30 1.19 -8.38
C LEU A 152 3.71 -0.09 -7.74
N ASP A 153 2.50 -0.49 -8.13
CA ASP A 153 1.86 -1.72 -7.64
C ASP A 153 2.52 -2.99 -8.21
N ALA A 154 3.20 -2.87 -9.35
CA ALA A 154 3.87 -3.98 -10.03
C ALA A 154 5.33 -4.15 -9.59
N LEU A 155 5.95 -3.12 -9.01
CA LEU A 155 7.33 -3.17 -8.54
C LEU A 155 7.46 -3.76 -7.15
N TYR A 156 8.56 -4.49 -6.91
CA TYR A 156 8.86 -4.96 -5.56
C TYR A 156 9.30 -3.80 -4.68
N SER A 157 8.69 -3.66 -3.50
CA SER A 157 9.04 -2.61 -2.54
C SER A 157 9.83 -3.17 -1.35
N ILE A 158 10.93 -2.50 -1.01
CA ILE A 158 11.81 -2.84 0.11
C ILE A 158 11.73 -1.74 1.17
N PRO A 159 11.18 -2.03 2.37
CA PRO A 159 11.21 -1.07 3.46
C PRO A 159 12.64 -0.92 4.00
N ASN A 160 13.10 0.31 4.20
CA ASN A 160 14.38 0.59 4.84
C ASN A 160 14.21 1.56 6.01
N SER A 161 14.89 1.32 7.12
CA SER A 161 14.81 2.18 8.31
C SER A 161 15.81 3.34 8.27
N THR A 162 16.89 3.22 7.50
CA THR A 162 17.93 4.25 7.37
C THR A 162 17.77 5.02 6.06
N PRO A 163 18.09 6.33 6.05
CA PRO A 163 18.01 7.15 4.84
C PRO A 163 19.05 6.76 3.79
N THR A 164 20.24 6.34 4.22
CA THR A 164 21.31 5.85 3.34
C THR A 164 21.48 4.34 3.52
N TYR A 165 21.84 3.66 2.43
CA TYR A 165 22.09 2.23 2.41
C TYR A 165 23.09 1.88 1.31
N ARG A 166 23.59 0.66 1.36
CA ARG A 166 24.50 0.11 0.36
C ARG A 166 24.05 -1.28 -0.01
N TYR A 167 24.17 -1.64 -1.27
CA TYR A 167 23.92 -3.00 -1.73
C TYR A 167 25.04 -3.47 -2.64
N LEU A 168 25.22 -4.79 -2.70
CA LEU A 168 26.17 -5.42 -3.62
C LEU A 168 25.44 -5.78 -4.91
N ARG A 169 26.00 -5.36 -6.03
CA ARG A 169 25.53 -5.65 -7.37
C ARG A 169 26.51 -6.58 -8.06
N GLN A 170 26.01 -7.68 -8.64
CA GLN A 170 26.83 -8.53 -9.49
C GLN A 170 27.05 -7.85 -10.84
N THR A 171 28.31 -7.63 -11.23
CA THR A 171 28.69 -6.99 -12.50
C THR A 171 29.12 -8.00 -13.56
N ALA A 172 29.75 -9.10 -13.15
CA ALA A 172 30.22 -10.15 -14.06
C ALA A 172 29.82 -11.53 -13.56
N ARG A 173 29.43 -12.39 -14.50
CA ARG A 173 29.16 -13.81 -14.27
C ARG A 173 29.78 -14.63 -15.40
N ASP A 174 30.97 -15.15 -15.15
CA ASP A 174 31.63 -16.08 -16.07
C ASP A 174 31.71 -17.48 -15.43
N ASN A 175 30.84 -18.37 -15.91
CA ASN A 175 30.71 -19.74 -15.40
C ASN A 175 31.58 -20.69 -16.24
N ASN A 176 32.85 -20.82 -15.89
CA ASN A 176 33.79 -21.72 -16.56
C ASN A 176 33.61 -23.20 -16.15
N ALA A 177 32.41 -23.62 -15.74
CA ALA A 177 32.16 -24.99 -15.32
C ALA A 177 32.33 -25.95 -16.50
N ALA A 178 33.23 -26.92 -16.37
CA ALA A 178 33.50 -27.93 -17.38
C ALA A 178 33.70 -29.31 -16.76
N VAL A 179 33.55 -30.37 -17.56
CA VAL A 179 33.89 -31.73 -17.14
C VAL A 179 35.41 -31.83 -17.07
N VAL A 180 35.95 -32.11 -15.88
CA VAL A 180 37.40 -32.19 -15.65
C VAL A 180 37.78 -33.66 -15.41
N PRO A 181 38.75 -34.20 -16.16
CA PRO A 181 39.24 -35.55 -15.93
C PRO A 181 39.94 -35.66 -14.56
N VAL A 182 40.04 -36.88 -14.04
CA VAL A 182 40.72 -37.14 -12.75
C VAL A 182 42.17 -36.67 -12.84
N GLY A 183 42.58 -35.77 -11.93
CA GLY A 183 43.92 -35.16 -11.91
C GLY A 183 44.06 -33.86 -12.71
N GLY A 184 43.02 -33.42 -13.42
CA GLY A 184 43.02 -32.13 -14.13
C GLY A 184 42.84 -30.93 -13.21
N THR A 185 43.39 -29.77 -13.60
CA THR A 185 43.14 -28.49 -12.91
C THR A 185 41.70 -28.07 -13.17
N LYS A 186 40.97 -27.76 -12.10
CA LYS A 186 39.58 -27.31 -12.22
C LYS A 186 39.53 -25.86 -12.71
N PRO A 187 38.67 -25.54 -13.69
CA PRO A 187 38.48 -24.17 -14.14
C PRO A 187 37.89 -23.32 -13.01
N THR A 188 38.29 -22.05 -12.95
CA THR A 188 37.81 -21.08 -11.95
C THR A 188 36.76 -20.17 -12.59
N SER A 189 35.59 -20.09 -11.98
CA SER A 189 34.54 -19.13 -12.36
C SER A 189 34.85 -17.74 -11.83
N VAL A 190 34.50 -16.70 -12.58
CA VAL A 190 34.72 -15.29 -12.19
C VAL A 190 33.38 -14.64 -11.88
N TYR A 191 33.24 -14.13 -10.66
CA TYR A 191 32.07 -13.38 -10.21
C TYR A 191 32.50 -11.98 -9.76
N GLY A 192 32.20 -10.98 -10.58
CA GLY A 192 32.45 -9.58 -10.24
C GLY A 192 31.31 -9.04 -9.37
N MET A 193 31.64 -8.34 -8.29
CA MET A 193 30.68 -7.65 -7.44
C MET A 193 31.13 -6.20 -7.24
N GLU A 194 30.18 -5.27 -7.27
CA GLU A 194 30.39 -3.85 -7.04
C GLU A 194 29.49 -3.41 -5.87
N GLN A 195 29.99 -2.51 -5.03
CA GLN A 195 29.17 -1.87 -4.01
C GLN A 195 28.52 -0.61 -4.60
N VAL A 196 27.20 -0.54 -4.52
CA VAL A 196 26.42 0.62 -4.95
C VAL A 196 25.85 1.30 -3.71
N ASP A 197 26.07 2.60 -3.61
CA ASP A 197 25.55 3.46 -2.55
C ASP A 197 24.19 4.02 -3.00
N GLY A 198 23.18 3.94 -2.13
CA GLY A 198 21.84 4.45 -2.36
C GLY A 198 21.38 5.36 -1.22
N GLU A 199 20.61 6.38 -1.55
CA GLU A 199 20.04 7.34 -0.61
C GLU A 199 18.56 7.54 -0.93
N LEU A 200 17.71 7.53 0.08
CA LEU A 200 16.28 7.81 -0.06
C LEU A 200 16.06 9.30 -0.29
N LYS A 201 15.40 9.64 -1.40
CA LYS A 201 15.08 11.02 -1.79
C LYS A 201 13.67 11.38 -1.34
N ILE A 202 13.44 12.67 -1.05
CA ILE A 202 12.16 13.17 -0.55
C ILE A 202 11.28 13.53 -1.74
N VAL A 203 10.06 13.01 -1.76
CA VAL A 203 9.00 13.43 -2.69
C VAL A 203 7.88 14.02 -1.85
N ALA A 204 7.53 15.28 -2.12
CA ALA A 204 6.55 16.01 -1.34
C ALA A 204 5.81 17.06 -2.18
N HIS A 205 4.58 17.39 -1.77
CA HIS A 205 3.87 18.57 -2.24
C HIS A 205 3.01 19.17 -1.13
N LEU A 206 2.50 20.38 -1.37
CA LEU A 206 1.57 21.06 -0.48
C LEU A 206 0.23 21.30 -1.19
N SER A 207 -0.86 21.30 -0.43
CA SER A 207 -2.14 21.78 -0.89
C SER A 207 -2.16 23.32 -0.96
N GLU A 208 -3.14 23.86 -1.67
CA GLU A 208 -3.52 25.26 -1.49
C GLU A 208 -4.07 25.52 -0.08
N GLY A 209 -4.17 26.80 0.30
CA GLY A 209 -4.81 27.21 1.55
C GLY A 209 -6.30 26.94 1.48
N ILE A 210 -6.80 26.07 2.36
CA ILE A 210 -8.22 25.71 2.45
C ILE A 210 -8.80 26.38 3.68
N HIS A 211 -9.97 27.00 3.54
CA HIS A 211 -10.66 27.61 4.68
C HIS A 211 -10.97 26.59 5.78
N GLU A 212 -10.61 26.95 7.01
CA GLU A 212 -10.79 26.08 8.18
C GLU A 212 -12.26 25.69 8.40
N TYR A 213 -13.20 26.62 8.18
CA TYR A 213 -14.62 26.33 8.34
C TYR A 213 -15.11 25.26 7.37
N TRP A 214 -14.56 25.17 6.15
CA TRP A 214 -14.95 24.12 5.20
C TRP A 214 -14.52 22.73 5.68
N LEU A 215 -13.36 22.64 6.33
CA LEU A 215 -12.84 21.40 6.91
C LEU A 215 -13.62 21.02 8.19
N ARG A 216 -14.05 22.00 8.99
CA ARG A 216 -14.85 21.77 10.20
C ARG A 216 -16.30 21.40 9.91
N ASP A 217 -16.90 22.06 8.93
CA ASP A 217 -18.32 21.89 8.60
C ASP A 217 -18.56 20.64 7.74
N SER A 218 -17.53 20.17 7.01
CA SER A 218 -17.63 18.97 6.19
C SER A 218 -16.39 18.07 6.30
N ALA A 219 -16.56 16.94 6.96
CA ALA A 219 -15.52 15.90 7.04
C ALA A 219 -15.16 15.29 5.68
N SER A 220 -16.06 15.38 4.67
CA SER A 220 -15.79 14.81 3.33
C SER A 220 -14.79 15.64 2.52
N VAL A 221 -14.72 16.96 2.76
CA VAL A 221 -13.74 17.83 2.10
C VAL A 221 -12.32 17.48 2.55
N GLN A 222 -12.13 17.26 3.85
CA GLN A 222 -10.82 16.82 4.36
C GLN A 222 -10.41 15.48 3.72
N GLN A 223 -11.31 14.49 3.71
CA GLN A 223 -11.03 13.17 3.12
C GLN A 223 -10.71 13.25 1.62
N PHE A 224 -11.44 14.10 0.90
CA PHE A 224 -11.20 14.34 -0.53
C PHE A 224 -9.79 14.87 -0.77
N VAL A 225 -9.40 15.93 -0.05
CA VAL A 225 -8.06 16.53 -0.20
C VAL A 225 -6.96 15.54 0.15
N GLU A 226 -7.11 14.79 1.25
CA GLU A 226 -6.12 13.77 1.64
C GLU A 226 -5.96 12.67 0.58
N THR A 227 -7.07 12.27 -0.07
CA THR A 227 -7.05 11.26 -1.13
C THR A 227 -6.39 11.78 -2.41
N GLU A 228 -6.75 12.98 -2.86
CA GLU A 228 -6.17 13.62 -4.04
C GLU A 228 -4.67 13.90 -3.86
N MET A 229 -4.26 14.39 -2.70
CA MET A 229 -2.86 14.60 -2.38
C MET A 229 -2.06 13.30 -2.38
N PHE A 230 -2.62 12.23 -1.80
CA PHE A 230 -1.98 10.92 -1.86
C PHE A 230 -1.80 10.41 -3.29
N GLN A 231 -2.78 10.61 -4.15
CA GLN A 231 -2.68 10.23 -5.56
C GLN A 231 -1.64 11.07 -6.32
N GLY A 232 -1.64 12.39 -6.11
CA GLY A 232 -0.63 13.26 -6.70
C GLY A 232 0.80 12.90 -6.25
N LEU A 233 0.96 12.45 -4.99
CA LEU A 233 2.23 11.93 -4.50
C LEU A 233 2.65 10.66 -5.25
N LEU A 234 1.73 9.70 -5.44
CA LEU A 234 2.01 8.48 -6.20
C LEU A 234 2.35 8.78 -7.67
N HIS A 235 1.63 9.69 -8.33
CA HIS A 235 1.93 10.10 -9.70
C HIS A 235 3.32 10.75 -9.81
N ALA A 236 3.72 11.57 -8.83
CA ALA A 236 5.05 12.15 -8.79
C ALA A 236 6.13 11.07 -8.66
N ILE A 237 5.95 10.09 -7.75
CA ILE A 237 6.89 8.97 -7.58
C ILE A 237 6.94 8.11 -8.86
N GLU A 238 5.80 7.83 -9.48
CA GLU A 238 5.74 7.07 -10.73
C GLU A 238 6.50 7.79 -11.86
N ASN A 239 6.36 9.11 -11.95
CA ASN A 239 7.11 9.93 -12.89
C ASN A 239 8.63 9.92 -12.58
N GLU A 240 9.04 9.99 -11.31
CA GLU A 240 10.45 9.84 -10.92
C GLU A 240 11.02 8.46 -11.28
N VAL A 241 10.25 7.40 -11.02
CA VAL A 241 10.65 6.01 -11.31
C VAL A 241 10.83 5.80 -12.81
N VAL A 242 10.02 6.43 -13.66
CA VAL A 242 10.12 6.29 -15.12
C VAL A 242 11.14 7.27 -15.72
N ASN A 243 10.97 8.56 -15.46
CA ASN A 243 11.65 9.67 -16.14
C ASN A 243 12.75 10.36 -15.31
N GLY A 244 13.03 9.90 -14.09
CA GLY A 244 14.08 10.48 -13.25
C GLY A 244 15.43 10.51 -13.98
N ASP A 245 16.15 11.63 -13.91
CA ASP A 245 17.40 11.88 -14.62
C ASP A 245 18.65 11.49 -13.81
N GLY A 246 18.48 11.12 -12.53
CA GLY A 246 19.56 10.80 -11.61
C GLY A 246 20.44 11.98 -11.22
N ILE A 247 20.05 13.22 -11.54
CA ILE A 247 20.84 14.42 -11.26
C ILE A 247 20.37 15.07 -9.96
N GLY A 248 21.31 15.31 -9.03
CA GLY A 248 21.01 15.93 -7.73
C GLY A 248 20.08 15.04 -6.88
N GLU A 249 18.93 15.58 -6.50
CA GLU A 249 17.93 14.90 -5.67
C GLU A 249 16.82 14.22 -6.49
N ARG A 250 17.05 13.95 -7.78
CA ARG A 250 16.13 13.20 -8.64
C ARG A 250 16.48 11.73 -8.73
N PHE A 251 15.49 10.88 -8.93
CA PHE A 251 15.70 9.43 -8.95
C PHE A 251 16.47 9.02 -10.20
N THR A 252 17.17 7.90 -10.16
CA THR A 252 17.66 7.26 -11.39
C THR A 252 16.49 6.49 -12.01
N GLY A 253 15.79 7.10 -12.97
CA GLY A 253 14.60 6.53 -13.59
C GLY A 253 14.92 5.38 -14.56
N LEU A 254 13.92 4.54 -14.85
CA LEU A 254 14.04 3.37 -15.73
C LEU A 254 14.55 3.70 -17.13
N LEU A 255 14.26 4.90 -17.65
CA LEU A 255 14.70 5.34 -18.98
C LEU A 255 16.15 5.82 -19.01
N THR A 256 16.71 6.24 -17.88
CA THR A 256 18.04 6.87 -17.80
C THR A 256 19.09 5.96 -17.17
N VAL A 257 18.69 4.75 -16.73
CA VAL A 257 19.60 3.75 -16.16
C VAL A 257 20.75 3.43 -17.13
N SER A 258 21.98 3.69 -16.68
CA SER A 258 23.19 3.30 -17.40
C SER A 258 23.30 1.79 -17.52
N GLY A 259 23.51 1.28 -18.74
CA GLY A 259 23.62 -0.16 -19.01
C GLY A 259 22.29 -0.88 -19.24
N SER A 260 21.18 -0.13 -19.33
CA SER A 260 19.92 -0.65 -19.88
C SER A 260 20.08 -1.01 -21.37
N GLN A 261 19.28 -1.95 -21.84
CA GLN A 261 19.26 -2.34 -23.25
C GLN A 261 18.29 -1.44 -24.02
N THR A 262 18.58 -1.17 -25.29
CA THR A 262 17.66 -0.46 -26.18
C THR A 262 17.19 -1.37 -27.30
N GLN A 263 15.94 -1.20 -27.74
CA GLN A 263 15.34 -1.93 -28.84
C GLN A 263 14.62 -0.95 -29.76
N ALA A 264 15.26 -0.66 -30.89
CA ALA A 264 14.67 0.17 -31.94
C ALA A 264 13.37 -0.44 -32.48
N PHE A 265 12.50 0.43 -32.99
CA PHE A 265 11.27 0.05 -33.67
C PHE A 265 11.55 -0.97 -34.78
N ALA A 266 10.75 -2.03 -34.81
CA ALA A 266 10.82 -3.07 -35.83
C ALA A 266 9.78 -2.80 -36.94
N THR A 267 8.97 -3.79 -37.30
CA THR A 267 7.92 -3.63 -38.32
C THR A 267 6.66 -3.06 -37.68
N ASP A 268 6.28 -3.64 -36.54
CA ASP A 268 5.09 -3.27 -35.76
C ASP A 268 5.41 -3.21 -34.26
N ALA A 269 4.62 -2.47 -33.48
CA ALA A 269 4.78 -2.37 -32.03
C ALA A 269 4.79 -3.75 -31.33
N ILE A 270 3.90 -4.67 -31.73
CA ILE A 270 3.83 -6.05 -31.20
C ILE A 270 5.14 -6.81 -31.43
N THR A 271 5.70 -6.72 -32.64
CA THR A 271 6.96 -7.39 -32.99
C THR A 271 8.15 -6.77 -32.25
N THR A 272 8.12 -5.46 -32.03
CA THR A 272 9.15 -4.74 -31.29
C THR A 272 9.20 -5.18 -29.84
N VAL A 273 8.03 -5.29 -29.18
CA VAL A 273 7.94 -5.80 -27.81
C VAL A 273 8.39 -7.26 -27.73
N ARG A 274 8.06 -8.12 -28.70
CA ARG A 274 8.57 -9.51 -28.69
C ARG A 274 10.10 -9.56 -28.78
N LYS A 275 10.71 -8.73 -29.64
CA LYS A 275 12.18 -8.64 -29.75
C LYS A 275 12.82 -8.14 -28.44
N ALA A 276 12.16 -7.21 -27.75
CA ALA A 276 12.60 -6.74 -26.43
C ALA A 276 12.56 -7.85 -25.38
N ILE A 277 11.49 -8.65 -25.35
CA ILE A 277 11.40 -9.82 -24.47
C ILE A 277 12.51 -10.82 -24.78
N THR A 278 12.79 -11.09 -26.06
CA THR A 278 13.88 -11.99 -26.46
C THR A 278 15.27 -11.45 -26.07
N LYS A 279 15.47 -10.13 -26.03
CA LYS A 279 16.70 -9.52 -25.49
C LYS A 279 16.87 -9.74 -24.00
N LEU A 280 15.78 -9.73 -23.22
CA LEU A 280 15.80 -10.13 -21.82
C LEU A 280 16.13 -11.61 -21.68
N GLU A 281 15.42 -12.46 -22.42
CA GLU A 281 15.62 -13.92 -22.41
C GLU A 281 17.06 -14.31 -22.76
N ALA A 282 17.69 -13.62 -23.72
CA ALA A 282 19.08 -13.84 -24.12
C ALA A 282 20.09 -13.53 -23.01
N GLN A 283 19.74 -12.65 -22.07
CA GLN A 283 20.54 -12.34 -20.88
C GLN A 283 20.15 -13.21 -19.66
N GLY A 284 19.21 -14.14 -19.83
CA GLY A 284 18.70 -15.00 -18.75
C GLY A 284 17.64 -14.34 -17.86
N HIS A 285 17.07 -13.20 -18.28
CA HIS A 285 15.99 -12.50 -17.59
C HIS A 285 14.62 -12.92 -18.12
N ALA A 286 13.61 -12.91 -17.25
CA ALA A 286 12.23 -13.16 -17.63
C ALA A 286 11.44 -11.85 -17.66
N ALA A 287 10.72 -11.58 -18.75
CA ALA A 287 9.90 -10.39 -18.87
C ALA A 287 8.70 -10.44 -17.91
N GLY A 288 8.71 -9.59 -16.88
CA GLY A 288 7.69 -9.54 -15.84
C GLY A 288 6.65 -8.44 -16.04
N LEU A 289 7.07 -7.30 -16.60
CA LEU A 289 6.22 -6.13 -16.79
C LEU A 289 6.53 -5.44 -18.12
N ILE A 290 5.48 -4.98 -18.79
CA ILE A 290 5.53 -4.10 -19.95
C ILE A 290 4.82 -2.80 -19.57
N ILE A 291 5.49 -1.67 -19.77
CA ILE A 291 4.95 -0.34 -19.50
C ILE A 291 4.85 0.39 -20.84
N LEU A 292 3.66 0.89 -21.16
CA LEU A 292 3.37 1.57 -22.42
C LEU A 292 2.51 2.80 -22.16
N ASN A 293 2.55 3.77 -23.08
CA ASN A 293 1.57 4.83 -23.09
C ASN A 293 0.18 4.26 -23.44
N PRO A 294 -0.93 4.78 -22.83
CA PRO A 294 -2.28 4.36 -23.19
C PRO A 294 -2.61 4.44 -24.69
N ALA A 295 -2.09 5.44 -25.41
CA ALA A 295 -2.32 5.59 -26.86
C ALA A 295 -1.59 4.52 -27.69
N ASP A 296 -0.38 4.12 -27.27
CA ASP A 296 0.36 3.04 -27.91
C ASP A 296 -0.27 1.68 -27.61
N TRP A 297 -0.79 1.50 -26.38
CA TRP A 297 -1.55 0.31 -26.01
C TRP A 297 -2.83 0.18 -26.83
N GLU A 298 -3.58 1.26 -27.01
CA GLU A 298 -4.75 1.30 -27.89
C GLU A 298 -4.36 0.88 -29.32
N THR A 299 -3.27 1.42 -29.85
CA THR A 299 -2.78 1.07 -31.20
C THR A 299 -2.47 -0.43 -31.32
N ILE A 300 -1.87 -1.03 -30.28
CA ILE A 300 -1.63 -2.47 -30.21
C ILE A 300 -2.95 -3.27 -30.15
N GLU A 301 -3.93 -2.83 -29.36
CA GLU A 301 -5.24 -3.49 -29.24
C GLU A 301 -6.07 -3.40 -30.53
N LEU A 302 -5.92 -2.30 -31.27
CA LEU A 302 -6.58 -2.05 -32.55
C LEU A 302 -5.82 -2.64 -33.75
N SER A 303 -4.56 -3.03 -33.58
CA SER A 303 -3.77 -3.61 -34.66
C SER A 303 -4.44 -4.90 -35.15
N ARG A 304 -4.97 -4.83 -36.37
CA ARG A 304 -5.69 -5.92 -37.03
C ARG A 304 -4.77 -6.51 -38.08
N THR A 305 -4.47 -7.79 -37.97
CA THR A 305 -3.77 -8.52 -39.03
C THR A 305 -4.58 -8.40 -40.33
N ASP A 306 -3.95 -7.87 -41.38
CA ASP A 306 -4.56 -7.54 -42.69
C ASP A 306 -4.90 -8.79 -43.53
N THR A 307 -5.59 -9.76 -42.95
CA THR A 307 -6.11 -10.88 -43.72
C THR A 307 -7.46 -11.30 -43.16
N ALA A 308 -8.45 -11.33 -44.05
CA ALA A 308 -9.87 -11.47 -43.77
C ALA A 308 -10.23 -12.48 -42.65
N GLY A 309 -10.99 -11.99 -41.66
CA GLY A 309 -12.01 -12.80 -40.99
C GLY A 309 -11.59 -13.73 -39.85
N GLN A 310 -10.33 -13.80 -39.44
CA GLN A 310 -9.94 -14.48 -38.21
C GLN A 310 -9.97 -13.47 -37.05
N LEU A 311 -11.13 -13.34 -36.40
CA LEU A 311 -11.18 -12.81 -35.04
C LEU A 311 -10.33 -13.75 -34.17
N GLU A 312 -9.18 -13.26 -33.70
CA GLU A 312 -8.22 -13.98 -32.85
C GLU A 312 -8.80 -14.31 -31.46
N MET A 313 -9.86 -15.13 -31.40
CA MET A 313 -10.51 -15.57 -30.16
C MET A 313 -9.90 -16.84 -29.57
N THR A 314 -8.75 -17.33 -30.07
CA THR A 314 -8.16 -18.59 -29.53
C THR A 314 -6.64 -18.54 -29.33
N ALA A 315 -5.92 -17.58 -29.90
CA ALA A 315 -4.46 -17.46 -29.71
C ALA A 315 -3.91 -16.04 -29.97
N SER A 316 -4.68 -14.99 -29.66
CA SER A 316 -4.16 -13.62 -29.78
C SER A 316 -3.01 -13.40 -28.79
N PRO A 317 -1.87 -12.86 -29.22
CA PRO A 317 -0.81 -12.41 -28.32
C PRO A 317 -1.27 -11.33 -27.32
N VAL A 318 -2.42 -10.69 -27.59
CA VAL A 318 -3.04 -9.64 -26.79
C VAL A 318 -4.25 -10.20 -26.04
N ASP A 319 -4.12 -10.37 -24.72
CA ASP A 319 -5.27 -10.60 -23.85
C ASP A 319 -5.79 -9.27 -23.32
N ARG A 320 -6.86 -8.76 -23.96
CA ARG A 320 -7.48 -7.47 -23.62
C ARG A 320 -8.14 -7.47 -22.24
N ALA A 321 -8.66 -8.62 -21.80
CA ALA A 321 -9.33 -8.73 -20.51
C ALA A 321 -8.32 -8.78 -19.35
N ALA A 322 -7.18 -9.46 -19.57
CA ALA A 322 -6.10 -9.53 -18.59
C ALA A 322 -5.05 -8.41 -18.72
N ARG A 323 -5.12 -7.58 -19.77
CA ARG A 323 -4.08 -6.61 -20.16
C ARG A 323 -2.70 -7.27 -20.24
N ARG A 324 -2.60 -8.34 -21.04
CA ARG A 324 -1.33 -9.06 -21.23
C ARG A 324 -0.92 -9.04 -22.69
N LEU A 325 0.38 -8.91 -22.92
CA LEU A 325 1.01 -9.01 -24.22
C LEU A 325 2.12 -10.04 -24.12
N TRP A 326 2.09 -11.08 -24.97
CA TRP A 326 3.05 -12.19 -24.94
C TRP A 326 3.15 -12.90 -23.57
N SER A 327 2.01 -13.04 -22.87
CA SER A 327 1.93 -13.59 -21.50
C SER A 327 2.57 -12.71 -20.40
N THR A 328 3.05 -11.52 -20.72
CA THR A 328 3.57 -10.54 -19.76
C THR A 328 2.50 -9.49 -19.44
N GLN A 329 2.45 -9.02 -18.18
CA GLN A 329 1.50 -8.00 -17.76
C GLN A 329 1.83 -6.65 -18.41
N VAL A 330 0.82 -5.97 -18.94
CA VAL A 330 0.93 -4.61 -19.47
C VAL A 330 0.31 -3.62 -18.49
N VAL A 331 1.04 -2.54 -18.20
CA VAL A 331 0.58 -1.39 -17.41
C VAL A 331 0.57 -0.17 -18.31
N PRO A 332 -0.61 0.32 -18.71
CA PRO A 332 -0.72 1.60 -19.42
C PRO A 332 -0.48 2.75 -18.43
N SER A 333 0.54 3.56 -18.67
CA SER A 333 0.89 4.70 -17.82
C SER A 333 1.19 5.94 -18.66
N THR A 334 0.63 7.07 -18.27
CA THR A 334 0.86 8.38 -18.92
C THR A 334 2.23 8.96 -18.59
N ALA A 335 2.95 8.39 -17.62
CA ALA A 335 4.33 8.78 -17.31
C ALA A 335 5.29 8.43 -18.47
N VAL A 336 4.98 7.41 -19.27
CA VAL A 336 5.79 7.06 -20.44
C VAL A 336 5.32 7.90 -21.63
N ALA A 337 6.27 8.56 -22.31
CA ALA A 337 5.99 9.32 -23.53
C ALA A 337 5.47 8.39 -24.65
N ALA A 338 4.54 8.89 -25.45
CA ALA A 338 4.03 8.15 -26.61
C ALA A 338 5.18 7.78 -27.57
N GLY A 339 5.11 6.59 -28.14
CA GLY A 339 6.17 6.01 -28.97
C GLY A 339 7.30 5.36 -28.17
N THR A 340 7.32 5.46 -26.84
CA THR A 340 8.29 4.79 -25.97
C THR A 340 7.61 3.67 -25.17
N GLY A 341 8.33 2.56 -24.99
CA GLY A 341 7.91 1.45 -24.14
C GLY A 341 9.05 0.94 -23.27
N ILE A 342 8.70 0.29 -22.16
CA ILE A 342 9.68 -0.30 -21.24
C ILE A 342 9.28 -1.75 -21.00
N VAL A 343 10.21 -2.68 -21.23
CA VAL A 343 10.06 -4.09 -20.86
C VAL A 343 11.06 -4.39 -19.75
N LEU A 344 10.55 -4.96 -18.67
CA LEU A 344 11.20 -5.00 -17.37
C LEU A 344 11.09 -6.42 -16.77
N ASP A 345 12.20 -6.92 -16.25
CA ASP A 345 12.20 -8.00 -15.26
C ASP A 345 11.95 -7.40 -13.86
N THR A 346 10.81 -7.72 -13.25
CA THR A 346 10.39 -7.15 -11.95
C THR A 346 11.33 -7.50 -10.80
N THR A 347 12.24 -8.47 -10.98
CA THR A 347 13.26 -8.81 -9.99
C THR A 347 14.55 -8.00 -10.14
N ALA A 348 14.76 -7.36 -11.29
CA ALA A 348 15.95 -6.57 -11.61
C ALA A 348 15.95 -5.20 -10.91
N VAL A 349 14.79 -4.72 -10.48
CA VAL A 349 14.62 -3.42 -9.82
C VAL A 349 13.76 -3.55 -8.56
N ALA A 350 13.96 -2.65 -7.61
CA ALA A 350 13.06 -2.52 -6.46
C ALA A 350 12.90 -1.05 -6.05
N LEU A 351 11.69 -0.72 -5.60
CA LEU A 351 11.41 0.56 -4.98
C LEU A 351 11.75 0.50 -3.50
N ARG A 352 12.81 1.21 -3.09
CA ARG A 352 13.13 1.37 -1.67
C ARG A 352 12.31 2.50 -1.09
N THR A 353 11.86 2.32 0.14
CA THR A 353 11.07 3.34 0.85
C THR A 353 11.18 3.16 2.35
N ASP A 354 10.98 4.23 3.11
CA ASP A 354 10.84 4.14 4.57
C ASP A 354 9.42 3.75 5.03
N SER A 355 8.50 3.50 4.10
CA SER A 355 7.11 3.07 4.33
C SER A 355 6.23 4.07 5.10
N ALA A 356 6.73 5.28 5.37
CA ALA A 356 6.04 6.31 6.12
C ALA A 356 5.63 7.45 5.18
N VAL A 357 4.38 7.43 4.73
CA VAL A 357 3.76 8.61 4.14
C VAL A 357 3.29 9.48 5.30
N ASP A 358 3.87 10.68 5.41
CA ASP A 358 3.52 11.65 6.45
C ASP A 358 2.59 12.70 5.85
N LEU A 359 1.38 12.79 6.39
CA LEU A 359 0.38 13.79 6.03
C LEU A 359 0.16 14.68 7.25
N ARG A 360 0.41 15.98 7.09
CA ARG A 360 0.26 16.96 8.16
C ARG A 360 -0.48 18.20 7.68
N TRP A 361 -1.39 18.67 8.52
CA TRP A 361 -2.07 19.94 8.35
C TRP A 361 -1.40 21.01 9.23
N SER A 362 -1.22 22.21 8.69
CA SER A 362 -0.60 23.33 9.41
C SER A 362 -1.10 24.69 8.89
N GLU A 363 -1.11 25.68 9.78
CA GLU A 363 -1.59 27.06 9.56
C GLU A 363 -0.40 28.02 9.35
N SER A 364 0.69 27.51 8.80
CA SER A 364 1.95 28.25 8.60
C SER A 364 1.85 29.30 7.49
N ASP A 365 2.79 30.25 7.43
CA ASP A 365 2.91 31.22 6.32
C ASP A 365 1.72 32.19 6.18
N GLY A 366 1.31 32.81 7.31
CA GLY A 366 0.25 33.82 7.34
C GLY A 366 -1.17 33.28 7.12
N LEU A 367 -1.33 31.97 6.94
CA LEU A 367 -2.64 31.32 6.80
C LEU A 367 -3.47 31.38 8.09
N PHE A 368 -2.80 31.38 9.23
CA PHE A 368 -3.43 31.61 10.53
C PHE A 368 -4.27 32.89 10.55
N GLU A 369 -3.76 33.99 9.97
CA GLU A 369 -4.49 35.28 9.94
C GLU A 369 -5.73 35.25 9.04
N LYS A 370 -5.80 34.28 8.12
CA LYS A 370 -6.88 34.13 7.13
C LYS A 370 -7.85 33.01 7.47
N ASN A 371 -7.63 32.29 8.59
CA ASN A 371 -8.34 31.04 8.92
C ASN A 371 -8.24 30.01 7.78
N GLU A 372 -7.04 29.82 7.26
CA GLU A 372 -6.73 28.83 6.24
C GLU A 372 -5.75 27.78 6.78
N LEU A 373 -5.86 26.56 6.27
CA LEU A 373 -5.03 25.40 6.57
C LEU A 373 -4.40 24.88 5.28
N ARG A 374 -3.12 24.48 5.35
CA ARG A 374 -2.46 23.73 4.27
C ARG A 374 -2.10 22.33 4.75
N ALA A 375 -2.32 21.35 3.89
CA ALA A 375 -1.77 20.02 4.05
C ALA A 375 -0.42 19.92 3.35
N ARG A 376 0.51 19.20 3.97
CA ARG A 376 1.74 18.69 3.37
C ARG A 376 1.66 17.17 3.38
N ILE A 377 1.98 16.56 2.25
CA ILE A 377 2.21 15.13 2.16
C ILE A 377 3.64 14.89 1.69
N GLU A 378 4.36 13.99 2.36
CA GLU A 378 5.74 13.66 2.00
C GLU A 378 6.03 12.17 2.24
N THR A 379 6.93 11.62 1.43
CA THR A 379 7.50 10.30 1.61
C THR A 379 8.95 10.29 1.16
N ARG A 380 9.69 9.25 1.56
CA ARG A 380 11.04 9.01 1.09
C ARG A 380 11.12 7.71 0.30
N ALA A 381 11.63 7.80 -0.92
CA ALA A 381 11.78 6.66 -1.81
C ALA A 381 12.99 6.81 -2.73
N GLU A 382 13.45 5.69 -3.29
CA GLU A 382 14.48 5.63 -4.33
C GLU A 382 14.25 4.37 -5.17
N LEU A 383 14.60 4.41 -6.46
CA LEU A 383 14.61 3.23 -7.31
C LEU A 383 15.99 2.57 -7.29
N ASP A 384 16.07 1.35 -6.76
CA ASP A 384 17.28 0.53 -6.87
C ASP A 384 17.26 -0.30 -8.14
N VAL A 385 18.35 -0.21 -8.89
CA VAL A 385 18.59 -1.09 -10.04
C VAL A 385 19.68 -2.10 -9.69
N TYR A 386 19.27 -3.36 -9.53
CA TYR A 386 20.17 -4.48 -9.27
C TYR A 386 20.79 -5.01 -10.56
N GLN A 387 20.01 -5.09 -11.63
CA GLN A 387 20.45 -5.69 -12.89
C GLN A 387 20.02 -4.81 -14.07
N PRO A 388 20.88 -3.86 -14.52
CA PRO A 388 20.54 -2.95 -15.62
C PRO A 388 20.14 -3.67 -16.92
N LEU A 389 20.76 -4.83 -17.20
CA LEU A 389 20.44 -5.67 -18.37
C LEU A 389 19.01 -6.26 -18.32
N GLY A 390 18.36 -6.25 -17.16
CA GLY A 390 16.96 -6.65 -16.98
C GLY A 390 15.95 -5.58 -17.42
N ILE A 391 16.41 -4.45 -17.95
CA ILE A 391 15.59 -3.34 -18.45
C ILE A 391 15.86 -3.19 -19.95
N VAL A 392 14.78 -3.17 -20.74
CA VAL A 392 14.83 -2.86 -22.17
C VAL A 392 13.92 -1.68 -22.47
N VAL A 393 14.49 -0.60 -22.96
CA VAL A 393 13.75 0.55 -23.49
C VAL A 393 13.50 0.31 -24.98
N THR A 394 12.25 0.42 -25.40
CA THR A 394 11.80 0.15 -26.76
C THR A 394 11.18 1.37 -27.41
N ASP A 395 11.48 1.61 -28.69
CA ASP A 395 10.72 2.55 -29.51
C ASP A 395 9.52 1.80 -30.12
N VAL A 396 8.30 2.06 -29.64
CA VAL A 396 7.07 1.37 -30.09
C VAL A 396 6.38 2.06 -31.26
N ALA A 397 6.86 3.22 -31.66
CA ALA A 397 6.49 3.90 -32.90
C ALA A 397 7.73 4.23 -33.73
N ALA A 398 7.56 4.35 -35.06
CA ALA A 398 8.62 4.86 -35.93
C ALA A 398 8.88 6.35 -35.61
N ALA A 399 10.16 6.72 -35.58
CA ALA A 399 10.63 8.08 -35.30
C ALA A 399 10.23 9.11 -36.38
#